data_AF-A0A839SZD6-F1
#
_entry.id   AF-A0A839SZD6-F1
#
_cell.length_a   1.000
_cell.length_b   1.000
_cell.length_c   1.000
_cell.angle_alpha   90.00
_cell.angle_beta   90.00
_cell.angle_gamma   90.00
#
_symmetry.space_group_name_H-M   'P 1'
#
loop_
_entity.id
_entity.type
_entity.pdbx_description
1 polymer ?
#
loop_
_entity_poly.entity_id
_entity_poly.type
_entity_poly.pdbx_seq_one_letter_code
_entity_poly.pdbx_strand_id
1 'polypeptide(L)'
;MPSPSFETPSARAPQDEGETENSKGLKAPHPEGSSTRRNNTHPEEGSNDPVSKGEEGPNPTTKAPLEGADRARQAGLADGIQIASADTGIQSDAAAPLGQQAQSGGAEPENSPQVAQAIPPGAAPSTQPMPTFRTRLRDSQGNVVGVGERPRADDPQAWQAHQDALDKAGVGAGQHRAFREVWAAEGGLKSDGDTVAGITPDTLKELHEHDDKRAKADFRALGIDPKSDPASLTPEQRVQVYQVFFDGHWNPAAEAIGQRIGQPDMRGRDVLDYIGDPEAAAALADTFFRGSVKGKAEIGRVVQIAINATRAKVGQAPINADGVFGSGSIDAYKDLAADPKSRKLLLDHLADERRKLRPSSFGEAARADHFRIER
;
A
#
# COMPACT_ATOMS: atom_id res chain seq x y z
N MET A 1 8.78 57.95 -14.36
CA MET A 1 9.38 56.60 -14.53
C MET A 1 8.82 56.04 -15.82
N PRO A 2 9.60 55.81 -16.88
CA PRO A 2 9.08 55.29 -18.13
C PRO A 2 8.91 53.78 -18.08
N SER A 3 7.76 53.30 -18.54
CA SER A 3 7.39 51.89 -18.65
C SER A 3 8.18 51.19 -19.75
N PRO A 4 8.61 49.92 -19.57
CA PRO A 4 9.27 49.16 -20.62
C PRO A 4 8.25 48.51 -21.57
N SER A 5 8.48 48.69 -22.87
CA SER A 5 7.80 48.00 -23.97
C SER A 5 8.39 46.59 -24.13
N PHE A 6 7.53 45.58 -24.20
CA PHE A 6 7.89 44.20 -24.54
C PHE A 6 7.65 43.97 -26.03
N GLU A 7 8.73 43.65 -26.77
CA GLU A 7 8.66 43.10 -28.12
C GLU A 7 8.38 41.59 -28.07
N THR A 8 7.41 41.14 -28.86
CA THR A 8 7.09 39.73 -29.08
C THR A 8 7.93 39.16 -30.22
N PRO A 9 8.52 37.95 -30.10
CA PRO A 9 9.19 37.29 -31.22
C PRO A 9 8.20 36.56 -32.13
N SER A 10 8.41 36.80 -33.43
CA SER A 10 7.67 36.29 -34.58
C SER A 10 7.81 34.77 -34.76
N ALA A 11 6.68 34.11 -35.03
CA ALA A 11 6.60 32.70 -35.40
C ALA A 11 7.25 32.45 -36.77
N ARG A 12 8.03 31.36 -36.87
CA ARG A 12 8.62 30.86 -38.12
C ARG A 12 8.01 29.49 -38.44
N ALA A 13 7.36 29.39 -39.60
CA ALA A 13 6.77 28.16 -40.13
C ALA A 13 7.85 27.15 -40.57
N PRO A 14 7.60 25.83 -40.46
CA PRO A 14 8.46 24.84 -41.09
C PRO A 14 8.06 24.62 -42.56
N GLN A 15 9.08 24.60 -43.41
CA GLN A 15 8.99 24.25 -44.83
C GLN A 15 8.91 22.74 -45.01
N ASP A 16 8.06 22.39 -45.96
CA ASP A 16 7.80 21.09 -46.57
C ASP A 16 8.81 20.85 -47.69
N GLU A 17 9.63 19.79 -47.63
CA GLU A 17 10.27 19.18 -48.81
C GLU A 17 10.62 17.69 -48.56
N GLY A 18 10.22 16.83 -49.50
CA GLY A 18 11.16 15.89 -50.10
C GLY A 18 10.96 14.40 -49.84
N GLU A 19 10.16 13.76 -50.69
CA GLU A 19 10.20 12.33 -50.98
C GLU A 19 11.61 11.86 -51.43
N THR A 20 12.00 10.64 -51.07
CA THR A 20 12.75 9.75 -51.99
C THR A 20 12.55 8.28 -51.62
N GLU A 21 12.28 7.50 -52.67
CA GLU A 21 12.09 6.05 -52.69
C GLU A 21 13.36 5.22 -52.44
N ASN A 22 13.11 3.92 -52.25
CA ASN A 22 13.93 2.76 -52.62
C ASN A 22 15.12 2.37 -51.72
N SER A 23 14.94 1.24 -51.02
CA SER A 23 15.90 0.13 -51.16
C SER A 23 15.29 -1.22 -50.76
N LYS A 24 15.35 -2.13 -51.73
CA LYS A 24 15.11 -3.57 -51.61
C LYS A 24 16.18 -4.22 -50.74
N GLY A 25 15.75 -5.22 -49.97
CA GLY A 25 16.48 -6.47 -49.79
C GLY A 25 17.41 -6.56 -48.58
N LEU A 26 17.11 -7.47 -47.66
CA LEU A 26 17.89 -8.70 -47.45
C LEU A 26 17.23 -9.57 -46.36
N LYS A 27 16.93 -10.81 -46.77
CA LYS A 27 16.58 -11.95 -45.93
C LYS A 27 17.76 -12.27 -45.01
N ALA A 28 17.51 -12.43 -43.71
CA ALA A 28 18.40 -13.15 -42.80
C ALA A 28 17.65 -14.35 -42.18
N PRO A 29 18.29 -15.52 -42.06
CA PRO A 29 17.64 -16.77 -41.70
C PRO A 29 17.44 -16.95 -40.19
N HIS A 30 16.36 -17.66 -39.86
CA HIS A 30 16.06 -18.22 -38.53
C HIS A 30 17.19 -19.16 -38.05
N PRO A 31 17.62 -19.06 -36.78
CA PRO A 31 18.34 -20.15 -36.14
C PRO A 31 17.36 -21.23 -35.62
N GLU A 32 17.62 -22.46 -36.04
CA GLU A 32 16.94 -23.68 -35.60
C GLU A 32 17.18 -23.93 -34.11
N GLY A 33 16.08 -24.04 -33.35
CA GLY A 33 16.10 -24.50 -31.96
C GLY A 33 16.24 -26.02 -31.90
N SER A 34 17.40 -26.50 -31.48
CA SER A 34 17.60 -27.89 -31.05
C SER A 34 16.91 -28.13 -29.70
N SER A 35 15.71 -28.71 -29.73
CA SER A 35 15.01 -29.22 -28.55
C SER A 35 15.47 -30.64 -28.25
N THR A 36 16.40 -30.80 -27.31
CA THR A 36 16.71 -32.11 -26.73
C THR A 36 15.68 -32.47 -25.67
N ARG A 37 14.73 -33.30 -26.08
CA ARG A 37 13.75 -34.00 -25.25
C ARG A 37 14.48 -35.03 -24.37
N ARG A 38 14.63 -34.75 -23.06
CA ARG A 38 15.03 -35.77 -22.07
C ARG A 38 13.77 -36.42 -21.49
N ASN A 39 13.59 -37.70 -21.81
CA ASN A 39 12.67 -38.60 -21.13
C ASN A 39 13.25 -38.92 -19.75
N ASN A 40 12.54 -38.58 -18.67
CA ASN A 40 12.78 -39.14 -17.35
C ASN A 40 11.74 -40.23 -17.07
N THR A 41 12.23 -41.46 -17.06
CA THR A 41 11.60 -42.67 -16.56
C THR A 41 11.45 -42.58 -15.04
N HIS A 42 10.23 -42.76 -14.53
CA HIS A 42 9.97 -43.06 -13.12
C HIS A 42 10.23 -44.55 -12.85
N PRO A 43 10.93 -44.93 -11.78
CA PRO A 43 10.88 -46.28 -11.24
C PRO A 43 9.68 -46.44 -10.30
N GLU A 44 8.96 -47.55 -10.49
CA GLU A 44 7.93 -48.07 -9.60
C GLU A 44 8.55 -48.47 -8.25
N GLU A 45 8.03 -47.92 -7.15
CA GLU A 45 8.22 -48.48 -5.81
C GLU A 45 6.95 -49.22 -5.39
N GLY A 46 7.12 -50.51 -5.10
CA GLY A 46 6.07 -51.42 -4.69
C GLY A 46 5.62 -51.19 -3.26
N SER A 47 4.30 -51.18 -3.06
CA SER A 47 3.66 -51.31 -1.76
C SER A 47 3.27 -52.78 -1.52
N ASN A 48 3.95 -53.43 -0.58
CA ASN A 48 3.45 -54.61 0.11
C ASN A 48 2.59 -54.13 1.28
N ASP A 49 1.34 -54.58 1.39
CA ASP A 49 0.66 -54.66 2.68
C ASP A 49 -0.17 -55.95 2.78
N PRO A 50 -0.10 -56.64 3.93
CA PRO A 50 -0.75 -57.93 4.12
C PRO A 50 -2.20 -57.81 4.58
N VAL A 51 -2.97 -58.79 4.10
CA VAL A 51 -4.30 -59.18 4.55
C VAL A 51 -4.32 -59.43 6.06
N SER A 52 -5.28 -58.82 6.76
CA SER A 52 -5.79 -59.36 8.02
C SER A 52 -7.30 -59.21 8.09
N LYS A 53 -7.94 -60.38 8.24
CA LYS A 53 -9.35 -60.60 8.53
C LYS A 53 -9.61 -60.38 10.02
N GLY A 54 -10.78 -59.84 10.36
CA GLY A 54 -11.33 -59.81 11.72
C GLY A 54 -12.60 -58.95 11.68
N GLU A 55 -13.76 -59.55 11.53
CA GLU A 55 -14.66 -60.05 12.58
C GLU A 55 -15.87 -59.12 12.74
N GLU A 56 -17.05 -59.70 12.49
CA GLU A 56 -18.37 -59.11 12.58
C GLU A 56 -18.77 -58.88 14.04
N GLY A 57 -19.44 -57.75 14.32
CA GLY A 57 -20.13 -57.48 15.58
C GLY A 57 -21.23 -56.44 15.39
N PRO A 58 -22.42 -56.60 16.03
CA PRO A 58 -23.65 -55.97 15.57
C PRO A 58 -23.86 -54.54 16.08
N ASN A 59 -24.47 -53.74 15.21
CA ASN A 59 -24.89 -52.37 15.42
C ASN A 59 -26.37 -52.34 15.89
N PRO A 60 -26.70 -51.61 16.96
CA PRO A 60 -28.04 -51.07 17.07
C PRO A 60 -28.01 -49.60 17.49
N THR A 61 -28.55 -48.70 16.66
CA THR A 61 -29.22 -47.50 17.20
C THR A 61 -30.12 -46.82 16.16
N THR A 62 -31.42 -46.86 16.46
CA THR A 62 -32.44 -45.79 16.38
C THR A 62 -32.59 -44.93 15.11
N LYS A 63 -33.75 -45.17 14.49
CA LYS A 63 -34.49 -44.27 13.58
C LYS A 63 -34.90 -42.96 14.26
N ALA A 64 -34.82 -41.87 13.50
CA ALA A 64 -35.77 -40.75 13.56
C ALA A 64 -36.00 -40.22 12.12
N PRO A 65 -37.25 -39.90 11.70
CA PRO A 65 -37.57 -39.50 10.34
C PRO A 65 -37.60 -37.98 10.17
N LEU A 66 -37.11 -37.49 9.02
CA LEU A 66 -37.41 -36.16 8.49
C LEU A 66 -38.30 -36.33 7.24
N GLU A 67 -39.60 -36.13 7.44
CA GLU A 67 -40.48 -35.51 6.45
C GLU A 67 -39.98 -34.07 6.21
N GLY A 68 -40.06 -33.43 5.05
CA GLY A 68 -40.73 -33.66 3.78
C GLY A 68 -40.90 -32.29 3.09
N ALA A 69 -41.29 -32.34 1.82
CA ALA A 69 -41.88 -31.27 1.00
C ALA A 69 -40.95 -30.39 0.13
N ASP A 70 -40.85 -30.85 -1.11
CA ASP A 70 -40.90 -30.09 -2.36
C ASP A 70 -41.69 -28.76 -2.34
N ARG A 71 -41.17 -27.76 -3.05
CA ARG A 71 -41.89 -27.18 -4.21
C ARG A 71 -41.00 -26.26 -5.06
N ALA A 72 -41.01 -26.57 -6.35
CA ALA A 72 -40.44 -25.80 -7.45
C ALA A 72 -41.17 -24.47 -7.72
N ARG A 73 -40.46 -23.49 -8.31
CA ARG A 73 -40.94 -22.71 -9.46
C ARG A 73 -39.80 -21.97 -10.17
N GLN A 74 -39.76 -22.16 -11.50
CA GLN A 74 -39.00 -21.41 -12.49
C GLN A 74 -39.64 -20.04 -12.80
N ALA A 75 -38.79 -19.04 -13.05
CA ALA A 75 -38.90 -17.90 -13.99
C ALA A 75 -37.72 -16.96 -13.62
N GLY A 76 -36.87 -16.40 -14.50
CA GLY A 76 -37.06 -16.00 -15.88
C GLY A 76 -37.08 -14.46 -15.95
N LEU A 77 -36.02 -13.88 -16.52
CA LEU A 77 -35.86 -12.52 -17.07
C LEU A 77 -35.51 -11.31 -16.16
N ALA A 78 -34.41 -10.66 -16.59
CA ALA A 78 -34.14 -9.22 -16.75
C ALA A 78 -34.87 -8.20 -15.87
N ASP A 79 -34.12 -7.33 -15.18
CA ASP A 79 -34.13 -5.91 -15.50
C ASP A 79 -33.05 -5.11 -14.76
N GLY A 80 -32.61 -4.02 -15.39
CA GLY A 80 -31.55 -3.14 -14.93
C GLY A 80 -31.94 -2.31 -13.72
N ILE A 81 -30.98 -2.11 -12.81
CA ILE A 81 -31.13 -1.23 -11.67
C ILE A 81 -30.77 0.20 -12.10
N GLN A 82 -31.81 1.00 -12.32
CA GLN A 82 -31.73 2.47 -12.27
C GLN A 82 -31.64 2.89 -10.80
N ILE A 83 -30.56 3.60 -10.44
CA ILE A 83 -30.45 4.26 -9.14
C ILE A 83 -31.11 5.63 -9.29
N ALA A 84 -32.29 5.77 -8.69
CA ALA A 84 -33.01 7.03 -8.58
C ALA A 84 -32.38 7.89 -7.46
N SER A 85 -32.04 9.12 -7.80
CA SER A 85 -31.66 10.19 -6.88
C SER A 85 -32.85 10.57 -5.99
N ALA A 86 -32.68 10.50 -4.68
CA ALA A 86 -33.63 11.05 -3.72
C ALA A 86 -33.27 12.52 -3.45
N ASP A 87 -34.11 13.39 -3.98
CA ASP A 87 -34.23 14.81 -3.76
C ASP A 87 -34.97 15.03 -2.43
N THR A 88 -34.33 15.64 -1.43
CA THR A 88 -35.00 16.09 -0.21
C THR A 88 -34.87 17.60 -0.10
N GLY A 89 -35.89 18.28 -0.59
CA GLY A 89 -36.15 19.69 -0.32
C GLY A 89 -36.56 19.89 1.14
N ILE A 90 -35.90 20.84 1.81
CA ILE A 90 -36.34 21.39 3.08
C ILE A 90 -36.99 22.74 2.80
N GLN A 91 -38.30 22.80 3.07
CA GLN A 91 -39.09 24.02 3.05
C GLN A 91 -38.73 24.91 4.24
N SER A 92 -38.50 26.18 3.93
CA SER A 92 -38.43 27.31 4.85
C SER A 92 -39.83 27.77 5.25
N ASP A 93 -40.05 28.07 6.52
CA ASP A 93 -41.07 29.03 6.94
C ASP A 93 -40.62 29.83 8.17
N ALA A 94 -41.13 31.06 8.23
CA ALA A 94 -40.55 32.23 8.86
C ALA A 94 -41.15 32.64 10.23
N ALA A 95 -40.33 33.40 10.97
CA ALA A 95 -40.63 34.51 11.91
C ALA A 95 -41.50 34.22 13.16
N ALA A 96 -41.30 34.82 14.33
CA ALA A 96 -40.84 36.18 14.67
C ALA A 96 -40.33 36.26 16.15
N PRO A 97 -40.17 37.44 16.82
CA PRO A 97 -38.87 37.92 17.30
C PRO A 97 -38.79 38.09 18.84
N LEU A 98 -37.59 38.34 19.40
CA LEU A 98 -37.37 39.15 20.61
C LEU A 98 -35.87 39.24 20.98
N GLY A 99 -35.44 40.43 21.42
CA GLY A 99 -34.43 40.56 22.47
C GLY A 99 -33.03 41.02 22.06
N GLN A 100 -32.83 42.34 22.06
CA GLN A 100 -31.51 42.94 22.33
C GLN A 100 -31.04 42.54 23.73
N GLN A 101 -29.77 42.13 23.90
CA GLN A 101 -28.82 42.76 24.83
C GLN A 101 -27.46 42.04 24.92
N ALA A 102 -26.44 42.88 25.12
CA ALA A 102 -25.15 42.67 25.79
C ALA A 102 -24.00 41.99 25.04
N GLN A 103 -23.05 42.85 24.66
CA GLN A 103 -21.65 42.58 24.36
C GLN A 103 -20.89 42.05 25.58
N SER A 104 -20.12 40.98 25.38
CA SER A 104 -18.81 40.72 26.01
C SER A 104 -18.13 39.70 25.07
N GLY A 105 -16.98 39.95 24.45
CA GLY A 105 -15.72 40.31 25.09
C GLY A 105 -14.96 39.03 25.45
N GLY A 106 -14.67 38.18 24.47
CA GLY A 106 -13.94 36.92 24.66
C GLY A 106 -12.97 36.69 23.50
N ALA A 107 -11.68 36.71 23.82
CA ALA A 107 -10.57 36.55 22.88
C ALA A 107 -10.62 35.19 22.16
N GLU A 108 -10.54 35.23 20.83
CA GLU A 108 -10.29 34.05 20.00
C GLU A 108 -8.84 33.57 20.21
N PRO A 109 -8.59 32.28 20.45
CA PRO A 109 -7.27 31.73 20.31
C PRO A 109 -6.96 31.56 18.82
N GLU A 110 -6.01 32.36 18.31
CA GLU A 110 -5.42 32.18 16.99
C GLU A 110 -4.75 30.80 16.89
N ASN A 111 -5.50 29.83 16.35
CA ASN A 111 -4.97 28.54 15.97
C ASN A 111 -4.38 28.65 14.55
N SER A 112 -3.20 29.27 14.46
CA SER A 112 -2.46 29.38 13.21
C SER A 112 -1.98 27.98 12.79
N PRO A 113 -2.28 27.51 11.58
CA PRO A 113 -1.76 26.24 11.09
C PRO A 113 -0.24 26.30 11.03
N GLN A 114 0.44 25.36 11.70
CA GLN A 114 1.88 25.18 11.57
C GLN A 114 2.18 24.77 10.12
N VAL A 115 2.64 25.73 9.33
CA VAL A 115 3.18 25.50 8.00
C VAL A 115 4.39 24.58 8.16
N ALA A 116 4.34 23.42 7.49
CA ALA A 116 5.46 22.48 7.44
C ALA A 116 6.73 23.24 7.04
N GLN A 117 7.75 23.22 7.90
CA GLN A 117 9.03 23.86 7.59
C GLN A 117 9.66 23.12 6.42
N ALA A 118 9.80 23.82 5.29
CA ALA A 118 10.58 23.34 4.16
C ALA A 118 12.02 23.07 4.63
N ILE A 119 12.55 21.90 4.25
CA ILE A 119 13.94 21.53 4.53
C ILE A 119 14.85 22.58 3.86
N PRO A 120 15.79 23.21 4.59
CA PRO A 120 16.65 24.23 4.01
C PRO A 120 17.50 23.63 2.87
N PRO A 121 17.60 24.33 1.72
CA PRO A 121 18.46 23.89 0.63
C PRO A 121 19.92 23.90 1.09
N GLY A 122 20.59 22.73 1.06
CA GLY A 122 22.01 22.59 1.41
C GLY A 122 22.33 21.72 2.63
N ALA A 123 21.37 20.99 3.20
CA ALA A 123 21.71 19.92 4.15
C ALA A 123 22.59 18.86 3.47
N ALA A 124 23.71 18.49 4.08
CA ALA A 124 24.55 17.40 3.60
C ALA A 124 23.71 16.10 3.49
N PRO A 125 23.95 15.25 2.47
CA PRO A 125 23.24 14.00 2.32
C PRO A 125 23.32 13.21 3.63
N SER A 126 22.16 12.90 4.18
CA SER A 126 22.04 12.22 5.46
C SER A 126 22.50 10.78 5.28
N THR A 127 23.70 10.43 5.76
CA THR A 127 24.18 9.05 5.79
C THR A 127 23.47 8.28 6.91
N GLN A 128 22.19 7.99 6.70
CA GLN A 128 21.42 7.16 7.61
C GLN A 128 21.89 5.70 7.46
N PRO A 129 22.24 5.03 8.57
CA PRO A 129 22.67 3.63 8.51
C PRO A 129 21.54 2.76 7.94
N MET A 130 21.91 1.68 7.25
CA MET A 130 20.94 0.68 6.79
C MET A 130 20.15 0.14 7.99
N PRO A 131 18.81 0.02 7.88
CA PRO A 131 18.01 -0.58 8.92
C PRO A 131 18.39 -2.05 9.05
N THR A 132 18.54 -2.47 10.30
CA THR A 132 18.78 -3.87 10.65
C THR A 132 17.50 -4.49 11.18
N PHE A 133 17.18 -5.71 10.78
CA PHE A 133 16.20 -6.49 11.51
C PHE A 133 16.81 -6.96 12.82
N ARG A 134 16.23 -6.53 13.95
CA ARG A 134 16.38 -7.25 15.21
C ARG A 134 15.57 -8.53 15.12
N THR A 135 16.23 -9.61 14.73
CA THR A 135 15.61 -10.93 14.76
C THR A 135 15.80 -11.47 16.16
N ARG A 136 14.69 -11.66 16.89
CA ARG A 136 14.71 -12.45 18.12
C ARG A 136 15.07 -13.89 17.74
N LEU A 137 16.30 -14.28 18.04
CA LEU A 137 16.75 -15.66 17.91
C LEU A 137 15.92 -16.47 18.90
N ARG A 138 15.18 -17.45 18.40
CA ARG A 138 14.40 -18.35 19.24
C ARG A 138 15.04 -19.74 19.24
N ASP A 139 15.04 -20.40 20.39
CA ASP A 139 15.42 -21.81 20.49
C ASP A 139 14.35 -22.72 19.85
N SER A 140 14.61 -24.02 19.82
CA SER A 140 13.69 -25.04 19.30
C SER A 140 12.36 -25.13 20.07
N GLN A 141 12.27 -24.50 21.24
CA GLN A 141 11.07 -24.44 22.08
C GLN A 141 10.31 -23.11 21.89
N GLY A 142 10.82 -22.21 21.05
CA GLY A 142 10.22 -20.91 20.77
C GLY A 142 10.58 -19.80 21.77
N ASN A 143 11.47 -20.05 22.74
CA ASN A 143 11.93 -19.03 23.69
C ASN A 143 12.93 -18.11 23.02
N VAL A 144 12.89 -16.82 23.33
CA VAL A 144 13.87 -15.85 22.81
C VAL A 144 15.21 -16.05 23.53
N VAL A 145 16.24 -16.49 22.81
CA VAL A 145 17.60 -16.75 23.32
C VAL A 145 18.62 -15.69 22.92
N GLY A 146 18.24 -14.74 22.06
CA GLY A 146 19.10 -13.62 21.70
C GLY A 146 18.45 -12.68 20.70
N VAL A 147 19.18 -11.63 20.34
CA VAL A 147 18.79 -10.69 19.28
C VAL A 147 19.94 -10.66 18.28
N GLY A 148 19.69 -11.13 17.05
CA GLY A 148 20.61 -10.97 15.94
C GLY A 148 20.21 -9.75 15.12
N GLU A 149 21.18 -8.94 14.72
CA GLU A 149 20.97 -7.85 13.76
C GLU A 149 21.43 -8.33 12.37
N ARG A 150 20.52 -8.31 11.39
CA ARG A 150 20.86 -8.55 9.98
C ARG A 150 20.57 -7.29 9.18
N PRO A 151 21.52 -6.80 8.35
CA PRO A 151 21.22 -5.75 7.38
C PRO A 151 20.07 -6.18 6.50
N ARG A 152 19.12 -5.27 6.26
CA ARG A 152 17.97 -5.52 5.40
C ARG A 152 18.31 -5.51 3.91
N ALA A 153 19.32 -4.74 3.54
CA ALA A 153 19.89 -4.74 2.20
C ALA A 153 21.34 -5.22 2.27
N ASP A 154 21.71 -6.02 1.29
CA ASP A 154 23.03 -6.62 1.14
C ASP A 154 24.02 -5.72 0.37
N ASP A 155 23.52 -4.68 -0.31
CA ASP A 155 24.32 -3.72 -1.06
C ASP A 155 24.22 -2.29 -0.47
N PRO A 156 25.26 -1.82 0.27
CA PRO A 156 25.32 -0.47 0.80
C PRO A 156 25.26 0.64 -0.26
N GLN A 157 25.78 0.39 -1.46
CA GLN A 157 25.77 1.37 -2.55
C GLN A 157 24.35 1.51 -3.12
N ALA A 158 23.66 0.39 -3.32
CA ALA A 158 22.26 0.39 -3.73
C ALA A 158 21.36 1.07 -2.71
N TRP A 159 21.61 0.84 -1.42
CA TRP A 159 20.94 1.55 -0.34
C TRP A 159 21.12 3.06 -0.45
N GLN A 160 22.37 3.53 -0.56
CA GLN A 160 22.65 4.96 -0.66
C GLN A 160 21.98 5.56 -1.90
N ALA A 161 22.05 4.89 -3.06
CA ALA A 161 21.41 5.36 -4.28
C ALA A 161 19.87 5.47 -4.14
N HIS A 162 19.24 4.57 -3.39
CA HIS A 162 17.81 4.66 -3.10
C HIS A 162 17.49 5.86 -2.18
N GLN A 163 18.33 6.11 -1.17
CA GLN A 163 18.17 7.25 -0.26
C GLN A 163 18.33 8.58 -1.01
N ASP A 164 19.34 8.69 -1.88
CA ASP A 164 19.55 9.86 -2.73
C ASP A 164 18.35 10.09 -3.66
N ALA A 165 17.73 9.02 -4.18
CA ALA A 165 16.52 9.11 -4.99
C ALA A 165 15.30 9.60 -4.20
N LEU A 166 15.15 9.21 -2.93
CA LEU A 166 14.11 9.73 -2.04
C LEU A 166 14.33 11.22 -1.76
N ASP A 167 15.57 11.61 -1.45
CA ASP A 167 15.93 13.00 -1.18
C ASP A 167 15.69 13.88 -2.42
N LYS A 168 16.10 13.40 -3.61
CA LYS A 168 15.87 14.06 -4.90
C LYS A 168 14.38 14.18 -5.24
N ALA A 169 13.56 13.20 -4.86
CA ALA A 169 12.12 13.24 -5.05
C ALA A 169 11.42 14.25 -4.12
N GLY A 170 12.12 14.78 -3.11
CA GLY A 170 11.59 15.81 -2.21
C GLY A 170 10.41 15.32 -1.37
N VAL A 171 10.37 14.03 -1.06
CA VAL A 171 9.27 13.43 -0.28
C VAL A 171 9.34 13.86 1.19
N GLY A 172 8.19 13.96 1.86
CA GLY A 172 8.14 14.29 3.28
C GLY A 172 8.70 13.17 4.17
N ALA A 173 8.86 13.46 5.47
CA ALA A 173 9.51 12.55 6.42
C ALA A 173 8.78 11.20 6.59
N GLY A 174 7.45 11.20 6.50
CA GLY A 174 6.64 9.99 6.58
C GLY A 174 6.80 9.13 5.33
N GLN A 175 6.71 9.74 4.15
CA GLN A 175 6.99 9.08 2.88
C GLN A 175 8.43 8.53 2.82
N HIS A 176 9.42 9.35 3.20
CA HIS A 176 10.84 8.97 3.23
C HIS A 176 11.05 7.72 4.08
N ARG A 177 10.58 7.74 5.33
CA ARG A 177 10.71 6.60 6.24
C ARG A 177 9.97 5.37 5.71
N ALA A 178 8.76 5.55 5.19
CA ALA A 178 7.95 4.46 4.66
C ALA A 178 8.60 3.76 3.47
N PHE A 179 8.98 4.50 2.43
CA PHE A 179 9.54 3.93 1.20
C PHE A 179 10.88 3.25 1.48
N ARG A 180 11.70 3.87 2.31
CA ARG A 180 12.96 3.30 2.77
C ARG A 180 12.77 1.98 3.52
N GLU A 181 11.82 1.92 4.45
CA GLU A 181 11.55 0.71 5.24
C GLU A 181 10.95 -0.41 4.38
N VAL A 182 10.08 -0.08 3.42
CA VAL A 182 9.55 -1.02 2.43
C VAL A 182 10.69 -1.58 1.58
N TRP A 183 11.50 -0.72 0.93
CA TRP A 183 12.62 -1.15 0.10
C TRP A 183 13.56 -2.09 0.84
N ALA A 184 13.91 -1.73 2.08
CA ALA A 184 14.75 -2.55 2.93
C ALA A 184 14.09 -3.89 3.29
N ALA A 185 12.81 -3.88 3.66
CA ALA A 185 12.10 -5.10 4.02
C ALA A 185 11.94 -6.08 2.85
N GLU A 186 11.94 -5.57 1.62
CA GLU A 186 11.89 -6.34 0.38
C GLU A 186 13.27 -6.78 -0.14
N GLY A 187 14.33 -6.59 0.65
CA GLY A 187 15.69 -7.06 0.30
C GLY A 187 16.45 -6.15 -0.66
N GLY A 188 15.94 -4.94 -0.93
CA GLY A 188 16.58 -3.97 -1.80
C GLY A 188 16.72 -4.45 -3.25
N LEU A 189 17.95 -4.55 -3.77
CA LEU A 189 18.20 -5.02 -5.14
C LEU A 189 18.32 -6.54 -5.27
N LYS A 190 18.31 -7.27 -4.16
CA LYS A 190 18.33 -8.73 -4.23
C LYS A 190 17.07 -9.22 -4.93
N SER A 191 17.24 -9.91 -6.05
CA SER A 191 16.13 -10.47 -6.79
C SER A 191 15.66 -11.79 -6.17
N ASP A 192 14.36 -11.95 -6.00
CA ASP A 192 13.71 -13.24 -5.79
C ASP A 192 12.88 -13.55 -7.04
N GLY A 193 13.47 -14.31 -7.96
CA GLY A 193 12.93 -14.47 -9.31
C GLY A 193 12.97 -13.15 -10.10
N ASP A 194 11.78 -12.66 -10.48
CA ASP A 194 11.55 -11.43 -11.24
C ASP A 194 11.20 -10.22 -10.35
N THR A 195 11.24 -10.38 -9.03
CA THR A 195 10.89 -9.33 -8.07
C THR A 195 12.14 -8.60 -7.59
N VAL A 196 12.13 -7.26 -7.65
CA VAL A 196 13.21 -6.43 -7.09
C VAL A 196 12.63 -5.27 -6.31
N ALA A 197 13.13 -5.05 -5.08
CA ALA A 197 12.60 -4.05 -4.16
C ALA A 197 11.09 -4.20 -3.90
N GLY A 198 10.58 -5.44 -3.95
CA GLY A 198 9.17 -5.78 -3.83
C GLY A 198 8.31 -5.37 -5.01
N ILE A 199 8.91 -4.91 -6.11
CA ILE A 199 8.24 -4.57 -7.36
C ILE A 199 8.30 -5.82 -8.25
N THR A 200 7.13 -6.32 -8.65
CA THR A 200 6.99 -7.46 -9.57
C THR A 200 6.62 -6.96 -10.98
N PRO A 201 6.77 -7.77 -12.04
CA PRO A 201 6.21 -7.43 -13.35
C PRO A 201 4.70 -7.18 -13.30
N ASP A 202 3.97 -7.96 -12.48
CA ASP A 202 2.54 -7.74 -12.25
C ASP A 202 2.26 -6.40 -11.58
N THR A 203 3.11 -5.95 -10.66
CA THR A 203 2.98 -4.61 -10.05
C THR A 203 3.06 -3.52 -11.11
N LEU A 204 4.03 -3.61 -12.03
CA LEU A 204 4.17 -2.62 -13.12
C LEU A 204 2.99 -2.66 -14.08
N LYS A 205 2.50 -3.86 -14.41
CA LYS A 205 1.31 -4.04 -15.23
C LYS A 205 0.07 -3.47 -14.55
N GLU A 206 -0.17 -3.80 -13.29
CA GLU A 206 -1.33 -3.32 -12.51
C GLU A 206 -1.32 -1.80 -12.39
N LEU A 207 -0.17 -1.17 -12.14
CA LEU A 207 -0.06 0.30 -12.08
C LEU A 207 -0.31 0.96 -13.44
N HIS A 208 0.09 0.31 -14.54
CA HIS A 208 -0.22 0.77 -15.88
C HIS A 208 -1.71 0.63 -16.24
N GLU A 209 -2.35 -0.43 -15.75
CA GLU A 209 -3.75 -0.74 -16.00
C GLU A 209 -4.71 -0.11 -14.98
N HIS A 210 -4.19 0.52 -13.93
CA HIS A 210 -4.94 1.05 -12.78
C HIS A 210 -6.14 1.92 -13.19
N ASP A 211 -7.27 1.75 -12.49
CA ASP A 211 -8.52 2.47 -12.77
C ASP A 211 -8.44 3.97 -12.41
N ASP A 212 -7.61 4.32 -11.43
CA ASP A 212 -7.33 5.72 -11.11
C ASP A 212 -6.57 6.39 -12.27
N LYS A 213 -7.25 7.32 -12.94
CA LYS A 213 -6.73 8.02 -14.11
C LYS A 213 -5.47 8.84 -13.82
N ARG A 214 -5.33 9.38 -12.60
CA ARG A 214 -4.16 10.16 -12.21
C ARG A 214 -2.97 9.25 -11.98
N ALA A 215 -3.13 8.18 -11.20
CA ALA A 215 -2.08 7.19 -10.98
C ALA A 215 -1.58 6.60 -12.30
N LYS A 216 -2.50 6.29 -13.22
CA LYS A 216 -2.18 5.80 -14.56
C LYS A 216 -1.44 6.83 -15.43
N ALA A 217 -1.85 8.09 -15.40
CA ALA A 217 -1.20 9.16 -16.15
C ALA A 217 0.22 9.40 -15.62
N ASP A 218 0.38 9.43 -14.30
CA ASP A 218 1.67 9.57 -13.65
C ASP A 218 2.61 8.42 -14.00
N PHE A 219 2.13 7.17 -13.91
CA PHE A 219 2.93 6.00 -14.29
C PHE A 219 3.43 6.09 -15.73
N ARG A 220 2.58 6.52 -16.67
CA ARG A 220 2.99 6.74 -18.07
C ARG A 220 4.01 7.86 -18.21
N ALA A 221 3.90 8.92 -17.42
CA ALA A 221 4.87 10.02 -17.43
C ALA A 221 6.26 9.60 -16.94
N LEU A 222 6.36 8.48 -16.19
CA LEU A 222 7.65 7.91 -15.77
C LEU A 222 8.44 7.27 -16.93
N GLY A 223 7.79 7.04 -18.08
CA GLY A 223 8.40 6.35 -19.22
C GLY A 223 8.76 4.89 -18.94
N ILE A 224 8.14 4.27 -17.93
CA ILE A 224 8.34 2.86 -17.59
C ILE A 224 7.43 2.02 -18.51
N ASP A 225 8.03 1.12 -19.30
CA ASP A 225 7.25 0.12 -20.04
C ASP A 225 6.64 -0.85 -19.01
N PRO A 226 5.32 -1.13 -19.04
CA PRO A 226 4.69 -2.09 -18.13
C PRO A 226 5.27 -3.52 -18.19
N LYS A 227 6.02 -3.84 -19.25
CA LYS A 227 6.73 -5.12 -19.42
C LYS A 227 8.22 -5.04 -19.05
N SER A 228 8.67 -3.91 -18.52
CA SER A 228 10.06 -3.75 -18.06
C SER A 228 10.37 -4.77 -16.97
N ASP A 229 11.60 -5.28 -16.98
CA ASP A 229 12.14 -6.05 -15.85
C ASP A 229 12.27 -5.13 -14.62
N PRO A 230 11.69 -5.46 -13.44
CA PRO A 230 11.88 -4.67 -12.22
C PRO A 230 13.35 -4.44 -11.84
N ALA A 231 14.27 -5.34 -12.24
CA ALA A 231 15.70 -5.15 -12.05
C ALA A 231 16.25 -3.96 -12.86
N SER A 232 15.65 -3.65 -14.01
CA SER A 232 16.08 -2.56 -14.90
C SER A 232 15.68 -1.16 -14.44
N LEU A 233 14.79 -1.04 -13.44
CA LEU A 233 14.33 0.26 -12.93
C LEU A 233 15.47 1.03 -12.25
N THR A 234 15.59 2.31 -12.60
CA THR A 234 16.47 3.24 -11.87
C THR A 234 15.97 3.45 -10.43
N PRO A 235 16.84 3.87 -9.48
CA PRO A 235 16.42 4.22 -8.13
C PRO A 235 15.24 5.20 -8.09
N GLU A 236 15.26 6.23 -8.95
CA GLU A 236 14.17 7.21 -9.06
C GLU A 236 12.87 6.60 -9.56
N GLN A 237 12.92 5.73 -10.58
CA GLN A 237 11.74 5.02 -11.06
C GLN A 237 11.13 4.13 -9.98
N ARG A 238 11.95 3.47 -9.14
CA ARG A 238 11.44 2.66 -8.01
C ARG A 238 10.72 3.53 -6.98
N VAL A 239 11.26 4.69 -6.63
CA VAL A 239 10.59 5.66 -5.74
C VAL A 239 9.25 6.10 -6.32
N GLN A 240 9.20 6.41 -7.61
CA GLN A 240 7.97 6.80 -8.28
C GLN A 240 6.94 5.66 -8.34
N VAL A 241 7.37 4.41 -8.52
CA VAL A 241 6.49 3.23 -8.42
C VAL A 241 5.83 3.16 -7.04
N TYR A 242 6.57 3.40 -5.95
CA TYR A 242 5.97 3.46 -4.61
C TYR A 242 4.97 4.62 -4.47
N GLN A 243 5.30 5.80 -4.97
CA GLN A 243 4.38 6.95 -4.93
C GLN A 243 3.06 6.63 -5.66
N VAL A 244 3.13 6.09 -6.88
CA VAL A 244 1.94 5.73 -7.67
C VAL A 244 1.16 4.60 -6.98
N PHE A 245 1.86 3.62 -6.39
CA PHE A 245 1.22 2.54 -5.64
C PHE A 245 0.36 3.06 -4.48
N PHE A 246 0.90 3.96 -3.65
CA PHE A 246 0.15 4.52 -2.53
C PHE A 246 -0.93 5.50 -2.95
N ASP A 247 -0.72 6.23 -4.05
CA ASP A 247 -1.78 7.01 -4.68
C ASP A 247 -2.96 6.10 -5.04
N GLY A 248 -2.73 5.02 -5.79
CA GLY A 248 -3.79 4.08 -6.17
C GLY A 248 -4.52 3.40 -5.00
N HIS A 249 -3.91 3.36 -3.80
CA HIS A 249 -4.53 2.79 -2.61
C HIS A 249 -5.36 3.78 -1.81
N TRP A 250 -4.91 5.03 -1.70
CA TRP A 250 -5.47 5.99 -0.75
C TRP A 250 -5.98 7.29 -1.37
N ASN A 251 -5.94 7.45 -2.70
CA ASN A 251 -6.33 8.71 -3.35
C ASN A 251 -7.72 9.23 -2.91
N PRO A 252 -8.80 8.42 -2.88
CA PRO A 252 -10.11 8.92 -2.44
C PRO A 252 -10.12 9.41 -0.98
N ALA A 253 -9.34 8.75 -0.11
CA ALA A 253 -9.24 9.14 1.29
C ALA A 253 -8.39 10.40 1.45
N ALA A 254 -7.30 10.51 0.68
CA ALA A 254 -6.43 11.68 0.65
C ALA A 254 -7.17 12.92 0.14
N GLU A 255 -7.97 12.81 -0.93
CA GLU A 255 -8.79 13.91 -1.43
C GLU A 255 -9.78 14.42 -0.37
N ALA A 256 -10.44 13.50 0.35
CA ALA A 256 -11.35 13.86 1.43
C ALA A 256 -10.64 14.55 2.62
N ILE A 257 -9.45 14.06 2.99
CA ILE A 257 -8.62 14.70 4.04
C ILE A 257 -8.16 16.08 3.57
N GLY A 258 -7.63 16.16 2.35
CA GLY A 258 -7.12 17.37 1.72
C GLY A 258 -8.17 18.47 1.67
N GLN A 259 -9.39 18.16 1.22
CA GLN A 259 -10.50 19.12 1.25
C GLN A 259 -10.77 19.66 2.66
N ARG A 260 -10.76 18.80 3.68
CA ARG A 260 -11.02 19.19 5.06
C ARG A 260 -9.93 20.07 5.66
N ILE A 261 -8.67 19.88 5.28
CA ILE A 261 -7.52 20.63 5.81
C ILE A 261 -7.02 21.76 4.90
N GLY A 262 -7.75 22.08 3.83
CA GLY A 262 -7.38 23.13 2.89
C GLY A 262 -6.21 22.80 1.96
N GLN A 263 -5.97 21.52 1.70
CA GLN A 263 -4.95 20.99 0.78
C GLN A 263 -5.61 20.13 -0.31
N PRO A 264 -6.32 20.73 -1.28
CA PRO A 264 -7.13 19.99 -2.25
C PRO A 264 -6.33 19.09 -3.19
N ASP A 265 -5.01 19.32 -3.31
CA ASP A 265 -4.10 18.54 -4.14
C ASP A 265 -3.44 17.36 -3.39
N MET A 266 -3.90 17.05 -2.18
CA MET A 266 -3.39 15.93 -1.39
C MET A 266 -3.66 14.60 -2.10
N ARG A 267 -2.62 13.77 -2.22
CA ARG A 267 -2.64 12.47 -2.90
C ARG A 267 -2.49 11.32 -1.92
N GLY A 268 -2.75 10.10 -2.38
CA GLY A 268 -2.68 8.92 -1.54
C GLY A 268 -1.33 8.77 -0.83
N ARG A 269 -0.21 9.00 -1.51
CA ARG A 269 1.13 8.99 -0.87
C ARG A 269 1.30 10.02 0.26
N ASP A 270 0.63 11.17 0.17
CA ASP A 270 0.75 12.26 1.15
C ASP A 270 0.07 11.92 2.48
N VAL A 271 -0.77 10.87 2.51
CA VAL A 271 -1.30 10.29 3.75
C VAL A 271 -0.18 9.87 4.69
N LEU A 272 0.96 9.41 4.16
CA LEU A 272 2.10 8.99 4.96
C LEU A 272 2.71 10.16 5.75
N ASP A 273 2.74 11.35 5.16
CA ASP A 273 3.21 12.56 5.85
C ASP A 273 2.14 13.13 6.79
N TYR A 274 0.85 13.03 6.41
CA TYR A 274 -0.27 13.46 7.24
C TYR A 274 -0.34 12.74 8.59
N ILE A 275 0.10 11.47 8.67
CA ILE A 275 0.18 10.70 9.93
C ILE A 275 1.09 11.39 10.97
N GLY A 276 2.09 12.16 10.52
CA GLY A 276 2.97 12.95 11.38
C GLY A 276 4.08 12.16 12.08
N ASP A 277 3.84 10.91 12.47
CA ASP A 277 4.86 10.01 13.03
C ASP A 277 5.48 9.11 11.94
N PRO A 278 6.78 9.27 11.60
CA PRO A 278 7.39 8.53 10.50
C PRO A 278 7.47 7.01 10.71
N GLU A 279 7.57 6.54 11.96
CA GLU A 279 7.63 5.11 12.27
C GLU A 279 6.26 4.45 12.09
N ALA A 280 5.19 5.12 12.55
CA ALA A 280 3.82 4.68 12.31
C ALA A 280 3.45 4.74 10.82
N ALA A 281 3.86 5.79 10.10
CA ALA A 281 3.67 5.87 8.66
C ALA A 281 4.33 4.68 7.94
N ALA A 282 5.56 4.32 8.31
CA ALA A 282 6.25 3.18 7.73
C ALA A 282 5.61 1.83 8.10
N ALA A 283 5.11 1.66 9.32
CA ALA A 283 4.38 0.47 9.72
C ALA A 283 3.07 0.29 8.94
N LEU A 284 2.36 1.40 8.69
CA LEU A 284 1.16 1.40 7.86
C LEU A 284 1.50 1.04 6.40
N ALA A 285 2.50 1.70 5.82
CA ALA A 285 2.97 1.46 4.46
C ALA A 285 3.37 0.00 4.24
N ASP A 286 4.21 -0.56 5.11
CA ASP A 286 4.62 -1.98 5.08
C ASP A 286 3.42 -2.92 5.14
N THR A 287 2.39 -2.58 5.93
CA THR A 287 1.19 -3.40 6.06
C THR A 287 0.41 -3.48 4.75
N PHE A 288 0.19 -2.33 4.10
CA PHE A 288 -0.51 -2.26 2.81
C PHE A 288 0.29 -2.86 1.67
N PHE A 289 1.60 -2.59 1.63
CA PHE A 289 2.48 -3.09 0.58
C PHE A 289 2.54 -4.62 0.57
N ARG A 290 2.72 -5.27 1.73
CA ARG A 290 2.70 -6.75 1.84
C ARG A 290 1.34 -7.36 1.49
N GLY A 291 0.29 -6.60 1.75
CA GLY A 291 -1.07 -7.08 1.77
C GLY A 291 -1.81 -7.01 0.43
N SER A 292 -1.28 -6.27 -0.54
CA SER A 292 -1.88 -6.09 -1.87
C SER A 292 -2.27 -7.40 -2.56
N VAL A 293 -1.49 -8.46 -2.36
CA VAL A 293 -1.74 -9.81 -2.92
C VAL A 293 -3.02 -10.48 -2.38
N LYS A 294 -3.44 -10.16 -1.14
CA LYS A 294 -4.62 -10.77 -0.48
C LYS A 294 -5.91 -9.95 -0.65
N GLY A 295 -5.84 -8.82 -1.35
CA GLY A 295 -6.98 -7.94 -1.60
C GLY A 295 -7.08 -6.80 -0.58
N LYS A 296 -7.34 -5.60 -1.10
CA LYS A 296 -7.30 -4.32 -0.35
C LYS A 296 -8.19 -4.32 0.91
N ALA A 297 -9.35 -4.97 0.85
CA ALA A 297 -10.32 -4.99 1.95
C ALA A 297 -9.83 -5.79 3.19
N GLU A 298 -9.14 -6.90 3.00
CA GLU A 298 -8.62 -7.70 4.12
C GLU A 298 -7.58 -6.90 4.92
N ILE A 299 -6.71 -6.20 4.19
CA ILE A 299 -5.62 -5.41 4.78
C ILE A 299 -6.13 -4.15 5.46
N GLY A 300 -7.11 -3.46 4.86
CA GLY A 300 -7.79 -2.37 5.54
C GLY A 300 -8.39 -2.82 6.88
N ARG A 301 -8.99 -4.02 6.91
CA ARG A 301 -9.60 -4.59 8.12
C ARG A 301 -8.55 -4.92 9.19
N VAL A 302 -7.40 -5.46 8.80
CA VAL A 302 -6.27 -5.73 9.71
C VAL A 302 -5.85 -4.46 10.45
N VAL A 303 -5.71 -3.34 9.74
CA VAL A 303 -5.33 -2.06 10.37
C VAL A 303 -6.46 -1.52 11.24
N GLN A 304 -7.72 -1.59 10.78
CA GLN A 304 -8.88 -1.16 11.57
C GLN A 304 -9.05 -1.96 12.87
N ILE A 305 -8.77 -3.28 12.86
CA ILE A 305 -8.79 -4.10 14.08
C ILE A 305 -7.71 -3.64 15.06
N ALA A 306 -6.49 -3.37 14.59
CA ALA A 306 -5.41 -2.85 15.43
C ALA A 306 -5.74 -1.47 16.03
N ILE A 307 -6.36 -0.58 15.23
CA ILE A 307 -6.88 0.70 15.70
C ILE A 307 -7.91 0.49 16.81
N ASN A 308 -8.90 -0.38 16.60
CA ASN A 308 -9.96 -0.63 17.58
C ASN A 308 -9.45 -1.25 18.88
N ALA A 309 -8.51 -2.20 18.80
CA ALA A 309 -7.85 -2.76 19.98
C ALA A 309 -7.15 -1.67 20.80
N THR A 310 -6.47 -0.74 20.13
CA THR A 310 -5.80 0.40 20.77
C THR A 310 -6.79 1.38 21.37
N ARG A 311 -7.83 1.78 20.63
CA ARG A 311 -8.88 2.71 21.08
C ARG A 311 -9.57 2.21 22.35
N ALA A 312 -9.86 0.91 22.42
CA ALA A 312 -10.40 0.29 23.63
C ALA A 312 -9.49 0.45 24.86
N LYS A 313 -8.16 0.38 24.68
CA LYS A 313 -7.18 0.57 25.77
C LYS A 313 -7.04 2.01 26.23
N VAL A 314 -7.35 2.98 25.37
CA VAL A 314 -7.27 4.42 25.67
C VAL A 314 -8.64 5.07 25.91
N GLY A 315 -9.72 4.28 26.00
CA GLY A 315 -11.06 4.77 26.31
C GLY A 315 -11.75 5.53 25.17
N GLN A 316 -11.38 5.26 23.92
CA GLN A 316 -12.01 5.86 22.72
C GLN A 316 -13.02 4.89 22.09
N ALA A 317 -14.09 5.42 21.51
CA ALA A 317 -15.11 4.64 20.79
C ALA A 317 -14.51 3.96 19.54
N PRO A 318 -14.86 2.72 19.20
CA PRO A 318 -14.33 2.03 18.03
C PRO A 318 -14.78 2.68 16.71
N ILE A 319 -14.00 2.45 15.65
CA ILE A 319 -14.39 2.72 14.25
C ILE A 319 -14.95 1.45 13.60
N ASN A 320 -15.58 1.59 12.43
CA ASN A 320 -16.00 0.43 11.65
C ASN A 320 -14.78 -0.35 11.12
N ALA A 321 -14.83 -1.69 11.19
CA ALA A 321 -13.78 -2.59 10.70
C ALA A 321 -14.24 -3.34 9.43
N ASP A 322 -14.73 -2.58 8.45
CA ASP A 322 -15.32 -3.10 7.21
C ASP A 322 -14.28 -3.47 6.14
N GLY A 323 -13.03 -3.06 6.30
CA GLY A 323 -11.99 -3.20 5.30
C GLY A 323 -11.85 -2.00 4.36
N VAL A 324 -12.75 -1.02 4.44
CA VAL A 324 -12.68 0.22 3.67
C VAL A 324 -11.82 1.22 4.43
N PHE A 325 -10.52 1.22 4.13
CA PHE A 325 -9.55 2.09 4.78
C PHE A 325 -9.61 3.54 4.24
N GLY A 326 -10.70 4.24 4.59
CA GLY A 326 -10.95 5.62 4.19
C GLY A 326 -10.40 6.68 5.16
N SER A 327 -10.80 7.93 4.95
CA SER A 327 -10.34 9.09 5.73
C SER A 327 -10.53 8.93 7.24
N GLY A 328 -11.68 8.41 7.69
CA GLY A 328 -11.92 8.16 9.12
C GLY A 328 -11.00 7.09 9.74
N SER A 329 -10.57 6.09 8.96
CA SER A 329 -9.59 5.11 9.44
C SER A 329 -8.18 5.73 9.53
N ILE A 330 -7.82 6.56 8.56
CA ILE A 330 -6.55 7.30 8.55
C ILE A 330 -6.48 8.29 9.72
N ASP A 331 -7.56 9.04 9.98
CA ASP A 331 -7.61 9.97 11.11
C ASP A 331 -7.48 9.23 12.44
N ALA A 332 -8.20 8.13 12.62
CA ALA A 332 -8.08 7.32 13.82
C ALA A 332 -6.66 6.74 14.00
N TYR A 333 -5.99 6.37 12.90
CA TYR A 333 -4.59 5.91 12.93
C TYR A 333 -3.65 7.06 13.33
N LYS A 334 -3.77 8.22 12.70
CA LYS A 334 -3.00 9.44 12.98
C LYS A 334 -3.15 9.89 14.43
N ASP A 335 -4.38 9.96 14.94
CA ASP A 335 -4.66 10.39 16.32
C ASP A 335 -3.96 9.49 17.35
N LEU A 336 -3.99 8.17 17.11
CA LEU A 336 -3.28 7.21 17.96
C LEU A 336 -1.75 7.30 17.79
N ALA A 337 -1.26 7.61 16.60
CA ALA A 337 0.17 7.75 16.33
C ALA A 337 0.80 9.01 16.95
N ALA A 338 0.00 10.07 17.16
CA ALA A 338 0.44 11.35 17.69
C ALA A 338 0.87 11.29 19.17
N ASP A 339 0.23 10.45 19.99
CA ASP A 339 0.61 10.27 21.39
C ASP A 339 1.55 9.05 21.56
N PRO A 340 2.72 9.18 22.23
CA PRO A 340 3.68 8.08 22.36
C PRO A 340 3.12 6.80 23.01
N LYS A 341 2.19 6.94 23.96
CA LYS A 341 1.61 5.79 24.68
C LYS A 341 0.62 5.05 23.80
N SER A 342 -0.30 5.74 23.13
CA SER A 342 -1.20 5.10 22.17
C SER A 342 -0.48 4.59 20.93
N ARG A 343 0.56 5.30 20.46
CA ARG A 343 1.38 4.87 19.32
C ARG A 343 2.04 3.53 19.61
N LYS A 344 2.66 3.37 20.78
CA LYS A 344 3.25 2.09 21.17
C LYS A 344 2.22 0.96 21.11
N LEU A 345 1.05 1.17 21.70
CA LEU A 345 -0.05 0.18 21.70
C LEU A 345 -0.53 -0.13 20.27
N LEU A 346 -0.67 0.89 19.43
CA LEU A 346 -1.04 0.75 18.03
C LEU A 346 -0.05 -0.13 17.27
N LEU A 347 1.25 0.12 17.41
CA LEU A 347 2.28 -0.64 16.72
C LEU A 347 2.40 -2.08 17.26
N ASP A 348 2.20 -2.28 18.56
CA ASP A 348 2.11 -3.62 19.16
C ASP A 348 0.91 -4.41 18.62
N HIS A 349 -0.28 -3.81 18.59
CA HIS A 349 -1.49 -4.45 18.07
C HIS A 349 -1.40 -4.69 16.55
N LEU A 350 -0.84 -3.76 15.79
CA LEU A 350 -0.62 -3.94 14.36
C LEU A 350 0.37 -5.09 14.11
N ALA A 351 1.44 -5.21 14.88
CA ALA A 351 2.35 -6.36 14.81
C ALA A 351 1.62 -7.69 15.08
N ASP A 352 0.74 -7.73 16.08
CA ASP A 352 -0.06 -8.93 16.39
C ASP A 352 -1.01 -9.31 15.25
N GLU A 353 -1.72 -8.35 14.65
CA GLU A 353 -2.61 -8.64 13.51
C GLU A 353 -1.82 -9.06 12.26
N ARG A 354 -0.66 -8.43 12.00
CA ARG A 354 0.21 -8.82 10.88
C ARG A 354 0.70 -10.27 10.99
N ARG A 355 1.03 -10.74 12.19
CA ARG A 355 1.44 -12.15 12.41
C ARG A 355 0.34 -13.14 12.05
N LYS A 356 -0.93 -12.77 12.25
CA LYS A 356 -2.07 -13.65 11.89
C LYS A 356 -2.20 -13.82 10.38
N LEU A 357 -1.75 -12.86 9.57
CA LEU A 357 -1.81 -12.95 8.11
C LEU A 357 -0.86 -14.01 7.53
N ARG A 358 0.28 -14.26 8.18
CA ARG A 358 1.32 -15.19 7.72
C ARG A 358 2.00 -15.88 8.93
N PRO A 359 1.32 -16.84 9.59
CA PRO A 359 1.80 -17.41 10.85
C PRO A 359 3.02 -18.34 10.73
N SER A 360 3.43 -18.76 9.52
CA SER A 360 4.36 -19.88 9.32
C SER A 360 5.65 -19.58 8.55
N SER A 361 5.92 -18.35 8.11
CA SER A 361 7.14 -18.02 7.37
C SER A 361 8.23 -17.44 8.29
N PHE A 362 9.42 -18.05 8.21
CA PHE A 362 10.54 -17.89 9.16
C PHE A 362 11.18 -16.48 9.24
N GLY A 363 10.65 -15.48 8.52
CA GLY A 363 11.04 -14.07 8.62
C GLY A 363 9.87 -13.10 8.88
N GLU A 364 8.62 -13.52 8.67
CA GLU A 364 7.46 -12.63 8.78
C GLU A 364 7.17 -12.20 10.21
N ALA A 365 7.45 -13.07 11.20
CA ALA A 365 7.30 -12.71 12.61
C ALA A 365 8.25 -11.58 13.02
N ALA A 366 9.52 -11.65 12.59
CA ALA A 366 10.51 -10.60 12.87
C ALA A 366 10.17 -9.30 12.13
N ARG A 367 9.66 -9.39 10.88
CA ARG A 367 9.18 -8.23 10.13
C ARG A 367 7.95 -7.59 10.76
N ALA A 368 6.99 -8.39 11.22
CA ALA A 368 5.83 -7.89 11.94
C ALA A 368 6.21 -7.18 13.25
N ASP A 369 7.27 -7.63 13.93
CA ASP A 369 7.76 -7.02 15.17
C ASP A 369 8.65 -5.79 14.96
N HIS A 370 9.14 -5.56 13.74
CA HIS A 370 10.14 -4.53 13.44
C HIS A 370 9.76 -3.12 13.92
N PHE A 371 8.48 -2.80 13.88
CA PHE A 371 7.96 -1.48 14.24
C PHE A 371 7.50 -1.40 15.70
N ARG A 372 7.74 -2.42 16.52
CA ARG A 372 7.43 -2.35 17.95
C ARG A 372 8.44 -1.45 18.64
N ILE A 373 7.95 -0.49 19.40
CA ILE A 373 8.79 0.37 20.25
C ILE A 373 9.21 -0.43 21.50
N GLU A 374 10.49 -0.78 21.59
CA GLU A 374 11.08 -1.39 22.79
C GLU A 374 11.17 -0.36 23.94
N ARG A 375 11.06 -0.83 25.18
CA ARG A 375 11.06 0.02 26.38
C ARG A 375 12.45 0.45 26.81
#